data_AF-A0A067SHJ9-F1
#
_entry.id   AF-A0A067SHJ9-F1
#
_cell.length_a   1.000
_cell.length_b   1.000
_cell.length_c   1.000
_cell.angle_alpha   90.00
_cell.angle_beta   90.00
_cell.angle_gamma   90.00
#
_symmetry.space_group_name_H-M   'P 1'
#
loop_
_entity.id
_entity.type
_entity.pdbx_description
1 polymer ?
#
loop_
_entity_poly.entity_id
_entity_poly.type
_entity_poly.pdbx_seq_one_letter_code
_entity_poly.pdbx_strand_id
1 'polypeptide(L)'
;MSNPPTQGSRNPGSLRAAFLIYKAKTLQSGRFKGYSALVGESCIPGLTVAELQELEAIGQLQLKLFTDTGVVHDIQPDIRQFCIDFAEFLPEGCYTSREMALAMHWEHPGYYTCRFHKSSYPDKASFVDGNGRLGGVSFQPSGFSTTTGRPMIGDHMQCGCPIEDVLLEFFLFKTRRARSKNPTYMNQVHGMGNIMVTPRMRAFICQGFRDDTGLAIQDIYNQECSKDGIQDRLNALKAIRLLARVKQRRPEVGGIDDAED
;
A
#
# COMPACT_ATOMS: atom_id res chain seq x y z
N MET A 1 -26.27 23.62 14.14
CA MET A 1 -24.84 23.33 14.37
C MET A 1 -24.76 22.39 15.56
N SER A 2 -24.70 21.09 15.30
CA SER A 2 -24.65 20.02 16.31
C SER A 2 -23.20 19.80 16.74
N ASN A 3 -22.95 19.84 18.05
CA ASN A 3 -21.64 19.54 18.62
C ASN A 3 -21.20 18.11 18.25
N PRO A 4 -19.92 17.86 17.96
CA PRO A 4 -19.42 16.51 17.74
C PRO A 4 -19.52 15.71 19.06
N PRO A 5 -19.81 14.39 18.99
CA PRO A 5 -19.91 13.57 20.18
C PRO A 5 -18.53 13.46 20.85
N THR A 6 -18.50 13.76 22.14
CA THR A 6 -17.35 13.60 23.04
C THR A 6 -16.84 12.15 23.00
N GLN A 7 -15.57 12.01 22.61
CA GLN A 7 -14.78 10.78 22.75
C GLN A 7 -14.73 10.37 24.23
N GLY A 8 -15.33 9.23 24.59
CA GLY A 8 -15.38 8.81 26.00
C GLY A 8 -15.50 7.32 26.27
N SER A 9 -15.46 6.47 25.24
CA SER A 9 -15.42 5.01 25.40
C SER A 9 -14.10 4.51 24.84
N ARG A 10 -13.10 4.34 25.71
CA ARG A 10 -11.86 3.64 25.33
C ARG A 10 -12.23 2.18 25.08
N ASN A 11 -12.37 1.79 23.82
CA ASN A 11 -12.55 0.41 23.42
C ASN A 11 -11.40 -0.42 24.06
N PRO A 12 -11.68 -1.42 24.92
CA PRO A 12 -10.66 -2.20 25.61
C PRO A 12 -9.70 -2.93 24.63
N GLY A 13 -10.14 -3.21 23.39
CA GLY A 13 -9.26 -3.70 22.33
C GLY A 13 -8.13 -2.73 21.95
N SER A 14 -8.28 -1.43 22.24
CA SER A 14 -7.28 -0.40 21.94
C SER A 14 -6.00 -0.55 22.75
N LEU A 15 -6.11 -0.79 24.07
CA LEU A 15 -4.93 -0.93 24.93
C LEU A 15 -4.16 -2.21 24.60
N ARG A 16 -4.88 -3.29 24.31
CA ARG A 16 -4.29 -4.56 23.93
C ARG A 16 -3.59 -4.49 22.58
N ALA A 17 -4.22 -3.89 21.57
CA ALA A 17 -3.60 -3.65 20.27
C ALA A 17 -2.33 -2.80 20.40
N ALA A 18 -2.38 -1.69 21.15
CA ALA A 18 -1.23 -0.83 21.38
C ALA A 18 -0.05 -1.59 22.03
N PHE A 19 -0.33 -2.45 23.01
CA PHE A 19 0.68 -3.31 23.63
C PHE A 19 1.34 -4.28 22.63
N LEU A 20 0.54 -4.99 21.83
CA LEU A 20 1.06 -5.95 20.84
C LEU A 20 1.90 -5.24 19.75
N ILE A 21 1.43 -4.09 19.27
CA ILE A 21 2.16 -3.27 18.29
C ILE A 21 3.49 -2.78 18.89
N TYR A 22 3.48 -2.29 20.13
CA TYR A 22 4.70 -1.88 20.83
C TYR A 22 5.69 -3.04 20.99
N LYS A 23 5.20 -4.23 21.37
CA LYS A 23 6.00 -5.46 21.48
C LYS A 23 6.70 -5.79 20.15
N ALA A 24 5.97 -5.75 19.03
CA ALA A 24 6.55 -5.99 17.71
C ALA A 24 7.60 -4.93 17.30
N LYS A 25 7.30 -3.64 17.51
CA LYS A 25 8.19 -2.53 17.12
C LYS A 25 9.49 -2.46 17.93
N THR A 26 9.44 -2.73 19.23
CA THR A 26 10.63 -2.72 20.09
C THR A 26 11.67 -3.74 19.62
N LEU A 27 11.23 -4.87 19.09
CA LEU A 27 12.12 -5.89 18.52
C LEU A 27 12.73 -5.51 17.19
N GLN A 28 11.94 -4.91 16.29
CA GLN A 28 12.44 -4.43 15.00
C GLN A 28 13.59 -3.41 15.17
N SER A 29 13.55 -2.61 16.24
CA SER A 29 14.58 -1.61 16.55
C SER A 29 15.85 -2.17 17.22
N GLY A 30 15.92 -3.49 17.47
CA GLY A 30 17.05 -4.12 18.17
C GLY A 30 17.19 -3.73 19.65
N ARG A 31 16.17 -3.07 20.23
CA ARG A 31 16.22 -2.52 21.59
C ARG A 31 15.99 -3.53 22.71
N PHE A 32 15.60 -4.78 22.40
CA PHE A 32 15.32 -5.81 23.40
C PHE A 32 16.04 -7.12 23.09
N LYS A 33 17.00 -7.51 23.94
CA LYS A 33 17.83 -8.72 23.80
C LYS A 33 17.13 -10.04 24.16
N GLY A 34 15.95 -10.00 24.79
CA GLY A 34 15.28 -11.18 25.37
C GLY A 34 14.38 -11.99 24.43
N TYR A 35 14.16 -11.54 23.20
CA TYR A 35 13.09 -12.07 22.33
C TYR A 35 13.59 -12.81 21.09
N SER A 36 14.89 -13.10 20.99
CA SER A 36 15.43 -14.01 19.96
C SER A 36 14.72 -15.38 19.96
N ALA A 37 14.10 -15.77 21.09
CA ALA A 37 13.29 -16.98 21.23
C ALA A 37 11.92 -16.94 20.51
N LEU A 38 11.37 -15.75 20.22
CA LEU A 38 10.09 -15.60 19.46
C LEU A 38 10.31 -15.41 17.95
N VAL A 39 11.57 -15.35 17.50
CA VAL A 39 11.90 -15.26 16.07
C VAL A 39 11.52 -16.59 15.42
N GLY A 40 10.39 -16.61 14.72
CA GLY A 40 9.90 -17.79 13.99
C GLY A 40 8.53 -18.29 14.41
N GLU A 41 7.91 -17.75 15.46
CA GLU A 41 6.56 -18.17 15.85
C GLU A 41 5.48 -17.59 14.94
N SER A 42 5.63 -16.36 14.46
CA SER A 42 4.74 -15.77 13.44
C SER A 42 5.54 -15.10 12.33
N CYS A 43 4.84 -14.66 11.28
CA CYS A 43 5.45 -13.91 10.19
C CYS A 43 5.84 -12.48 10.58
N ILE A 44 5.44 -11.99 11.77
CA ILE A 44 5.80 -10.67 12.29
C ILE A 44 6.71 -10.86 13.51
N PRO A 45 7.98 -10.40 13.46
CA PRO A 45 8.92 -10.55 14.56
C PRO A 45 8.35 -10.00 15.88
N GLY A 46 8.40 -10.82 16.93
CA GLY A 46 7.99 -10.42 18.28
C GLY A 46 6.56 -10.75 18.68
N LEU A 47 5.76 -11.28 17.75
CA LEU A 47 4.41 -11.78 18.05
C LEU A 47 4.37 -13.30 17.91
N THR A 48 3.63 -13.95 18.80
CA THR A 48 3.22 -15.35 18.61
C THR A 48 2.11 -15.43 17.54
N VAL A 49 1.79 -16.62 17.03
CA VAL A 49 0.64 -16.80 16.11
C VAL A 49 -0.66 -16.29 16.73
N ALA A 50 -0.92 -16.64 17.99
CA ALA A 50 -2.14 -16.27 18.68
C ALA A 50 -2.24 -14.75 18.90
N GLU A 51 -1.13 -14.10 19.24
CA GLU A 51 -1.08 -12.64 19.38
C GLU A 51 -1.29 -11.92 18.04
N LEU A 52 -0.74 -12.47 16.94
CA LEU A 52 -0.98 -11.93 15.61
C LEU A 52 -2.45 -12.06 15.21
N GLN A 53 -3.05 -13.24 15.42
CA GLN A 53 -4.48 -13.47 15.14
C GLN A 53 -5.39 -12.57 15.97
N GLU A 54 -5.06 -12.37 17.26
CA GLU A 54 -5.77 -11.42 18.13
C GLU A 54 -5.70 -10.00 17.57
N LEU A 55 -4.51 -9.55 17.17
CA LEU A 55 -4.30 -8.22 16.60
C LEU A 55 -5.00 -8.05 15.24
N GLU A 56 -4.99 -9.08 14.40
CA GLU A 56 -5.72 -9.10 13.12
C GLU A 56 -7.22 -9.04 13.33
N ALA A 57 -7.78 -9.75 14.32
CA ALA A 57 -9.20 -9.68 14.64
C ALA A 57 -9.62 -8.26 15.08
N ILE A 58 -8.80 -7.60 15.90
CA ILE A 58 -9.02 -6.19 16.29
C ILE A 58 -8.95 -5.28 15.06
N GLY A 59 -7.95 -5.48 14.21
CA GLY A 59 -7.80 -4.75 12.96
C GLY A 59 -8.99 -4.91 12.03
N GLN A 60 -9.40 -6.14 11.75
CA GLN A 60 -10.54 -6.46 10.89
C GLN A 60 -11.85 -5.81 11.36
N LEU A 61 -12.09 -5.75 12.67
CA LEU A 61 -13.24 -5.03 13.22
C LEU A 61 -13.19 -3.53 12.89
N GLN A 62 -12.02 -2.90 13.01
CA GLN A 62 -11.84 -1.47 12.66
C GLN A 62 -11.98 -1.22 11.16
N LEU A 63 -11.46 -2.11 10.32
CA LEU A 63 -11.64 -2.05 8.87
C LEU A 63 -13.13 -2.17 8.52
N LYS A 64 -13.85 -3.08 9.17
CA LYS A 64 -15.31 -3.21 8.96
C LYS A 64 -16.04 -1.92 9.34
N LEU A 65 -15.75 -1.35 10.51
CA LEU A 65 -16.35 -0.09 10.94
C LEU A 65 -16.09 1.03 9.93
N PHE A 66 -14.85 1.17 9.44
CA PHE A 66 -14.54 2.14 8.38
C PHE A 66 -15.32 1.89 7.10
N THR A 67 -15.49 0.63 6.67
CA THR A 67 -16.31 0.31 5.49
C THR A 67 -17.76 0.72 5.69
N ASP A 68 -18.30 0.57 6.90
CA ASP A 68 -19.68 0.90 7.23
C ASP A 68 -19.90 2.43 7.37
N THR A 69 -18.91 3.19 7.85
CA THR A 69 -19.06 4.61 8.21
C THR A 69 -18.34 5.59 7.26
N GLY A 70 -17.29 5.14 6.58
CA GLY A 70 -16.33 5.98 5.86
C GLY A 70 -15.43 6.84 6.77
N VAL A 71 -15.49 6.68 8.09
CA VAL A 71 -14.78 7.55 9.06
C VAL A 71 -13.39 7.01 9.36
N VAL A 72 -12.34 7.69 8.88
CA VAL A 72 -10.94 7.26 9.05
C VAL A 72 -10.51 7.05 10.52
N HIS A 73 -11.17 7.73 11.45
CA HIS A 73 -10.91 7.62 12.89
C HIS A 73 -11.39 6.30 13.51
N ASP A 74 -12.22 5.54 12.81
CA ASP A 74 -12.64 4.20 13.23
C ASP A 74 -11.48 3.20 13.14
N ILE A 75 -10.46 3.53 12.35
CA ILE A 75 -9.17 2.84 12.35
C ILE A 75 -8.22 3.60 13.26
N GLN A 76 -7.57 2.89 14.19
CA GLN A 76 -6.60 3.50 15.09
C GLN A 76 -5.31 3.85 14.34
N PRO A 77 -4.65 4.97 14.68
CA PRO A 77 -3.39 5.37 14.05
C PRO A 77 -2.32 4.27 14.09
N ASP A 78 -2.19 3.56 15.21
CA ASP A 78 -1.19 2.50 15.35
C ASP A 78 -1.49 1.29 14.47
N ILE A 79 -2.77 0.94 14.28
CA ILE A 79 -3.18 -0.14 13.37
C ILE A 79 -2.84 0.22 11.93
N ARG A 80 -3.14 1.46 11.50
CA ARG A 80 -2.74 1.96 10.17
C ARG A 80 -1.24 1.90 9.98
N GLN A 81 -0.48 2.42 10.95
CA GLN A 81 0.97 2.44 10.85
C GLN A 81 1.55 1.02 10.83
N PHE A 82 1.02 0.11 11.66
CA PHE A 82 1.45 -1.28 11.67
C PHE A 82 1.15 -1.99 10.34
N CYS A 83 0.03 -1.66 9.69
CA CYS A 83 -0.31 -2.13 8.35
C CYS A 83 0.65 -1.60 7.26
N ILE A 84 1.19 -0.38 7.42
CA ILE A 84 2.21 0.19 6.54
C ILE A 84 3.59 -0.43 6.80
N ASP A 85 3.88 -0.76 8.05
CA ASP A 85 5.18 -1.30 8.48
C ASP A 85 5.35 -2.78 8.07
N PHE A 86 4.28 -3.59 8.13
CA PHE A 86 4.33 -5.04 7.88
C PHE A 86 3.44 -5.48 6.71
N ALA A 87 4.04 -6.15 5.72
CA ALA A 87 3.34 -6.58 4.51
C ALA A 87 2.27 -7.63 4.81
N GLU A 88 2.49 -8.43 5.84
CA GLU A 88 1.69 -9.59 6.24
C GLU A 88 0.44 -9.21 7.03
N PHE A 89 0.44 -8.07 7.71
CA PHE A 89 -0.66 -7.68 8.60
C PHE A 89 -1.82 -7.03 7.83
N LEU A 90 -3.04 -7.55 7.87
CA LEU A 90 -4.22 -6.96 7.20
C LEU A 90 -4.02 -6.64 5.70
N PRO A 91 -3.65 -7.62 4.85
CA PRO A 91 -3.51 -7.40 3.42
C PRO A 91 -4.81 -6.91 2.75
N GLU A 92 -5.98 -7.21 3.30
CA GLU A 92 -7.30 -6.73 2.86
C GLU A 92 -7.34 -5.20 2.71
N GLY A 93 -6.66 -4.48 3.60
CA GLY A 93 -6.63 -3.03 3.60
C GLY A 93 -6.09 -2.40 2.30
N CYS A 94 -5.43 -3.16 1.43
CA CYS A 94 -4.91 -2.65 0.15
C CYS A 94 -5.75 -2.97 -1.09
N TYR A 95 -6.81 -3.79 -0.97
CA TYR A 95 -7.64 -4.20 -2.12
C TYR A 95 -9.15 -4.11 -1.86
N THR A 96 -9.60 -3.87 -0.62
CA THR A 96 -11.05 -3.71 -0.33
C THR A 96 -11.67 -2.50 -1.05
N SER A 97 -11.03 -1.34 -0.99
CA SER A 97 -11.45 -0.15 -1.73
C SER A 97 -10.30 0.85 -1.84
N ARG A 98 -10.44 1.84 -2.74
CA ARG A 98 -9.47 2.93 -2.87
C ARG A 98 -9.40 3.75 -1.58
N GLU A 99 -10.55 4.00 -0.98
CA GLU A 99 -10.72 4.79 0.24
C GLU A 99 -10.07 4.08 1.44
N MET A 100 -10.22 2.75 1.54
CA MET A 100 -9.58 1.93 2.57
C MET A 100 -8.05 1.98 2.44
N ALA A 101 -7.54 1.79 1.23
CA ALA A 101 -6.10 1.85 0.99
C ALA A 101 -5.54 3.25 1.29
N LEU A 102 -6.27 4.30 0.90
CA LEU A 102 -5.92 5.69 1.21
C LEU A 102 -5.99 5.98 2.72
N ALA A 103 -6.96 5.41 3.43
CA ALA A 103 -7.10 5.55 4.87
C ALA A 103 -5.85 5.08 5.61
N MET A 104 -5.20 3.99 5.18
CA MET A 104 -3.92 3.52 5.78
C MET A 104 -2.80 4.57 5.71
N HIS A 105 -2.84 5.45 4.73
CA HIS A 105 -1.87 6.53 4.55
C HIS A 105 -2.22 7.81 5.32
N TRP A 106 -3.39 7.89 5.94
CA TRP A 106 -3.83 9.04 6.71
C TRP A 106 -3.08 9.17 8.05
N GLU A 107 -2.78 10.41 8.43
CA GLU A 107 -2.13 10.81 9.66
C GLU A 107 -2.80 12.05 10.24
N HIS A 108 -2.96 12.09 11.56
CA HIS A 108 -3.55 13.24 12.25
C HIS A 108 -2.63 14.46 12.11
N PRO A 109 -3.15 15.69 11.91
CA PRO A 109 -4.55 16.12 11.86
C PRO A 109 -5.29 16.01 10.50
N GLY A 110 -4.78 15.30 9.49
CA GLY A 110 -5.49 15.23 8.21
C GLY A 110 -4.62 14.99 6.97
N TYR A 111 -3.37 14.55 7.13
CA TYR A 111 -2.41 14.44 6.02
C TYR A 111 -2.31 13.02 5.51
N TYR A 112 -2.24 12.86 4.19
CA TYR A 112 -1.85 11.61 3.56
C TYR A 112 -0.36 11.65 3.21
N THR A 113 0.34 10.65 3.73
CA THR A 113 1.78 10.49 3.53
C THR A 113 2.06 9.05 3.06
N CYS A 114 2.85 8.90 2.00
CA CYS A 114 3.19 7.58 1.50
C CYS A 114 4.12 6.80 2.45
N ARG A 115 4.21 5.49 2.28
CA ARG A 115 5.05 4.59 3.10
C ARG A 115 6.52 5.04 3.19
N PHE A 116 7.12 5.44 2.06
CA PHE A 116 8.49 5.97 2.04
C PHE A 116 8.66 7.20 2.95
N HIS A 117 7.75 8.17 2.85
CA HIS A 117 7.83 9.41 3.63
C HIS A 117 7.46 9.21 5.11
N LYS A 118 6.67 8.19 5.45
CA LYS A 118 6.42 7.78 6.85
C LYS A 118 7.59 7.03 7.50
N SER A 119 8.38 6.29 6.70
CA SER A 119 9.48 5.45 7.21
C SER A 119 10.61 6.26 7.88
N SER A 120 11.46 5.66 8.69
CA SER A 120 12.66 6.33 9.23
C SER A 120 13.86 6.33 8.27
N TYR A 121 13.63 6.15 6.96
CA TYR A 121 14.72 6.02 5.97
C TYR A 121 15.64 7.25 6.00
N PRO A 122 16.97 7.08 6.07
CA PRO A 122 17.91 8.20 6.06
C PRO A 122 17.89 8.92 4.70
N ASP A 123 18.30 10.18 4.69
CA ASP A 123 18.52 10.97 3.46
C ASP A 123 17.31 11.15 2.53
N LYS A 124 16.07 11.13 3.05
CA LYS A 124 14.85 11.39 2.24
C LYS A 124 14.95 12.66 1.38
N ALA A 125 15.61 13.69 1.89
CA ALA A 125 15.81 14.96 1.17
C ALA A 125 16.55 14.78 -0.17
N SER A 126 17.44 13.78 -0.27
CA SER A 126 18.17 13.47 -1.52
C SER A 126 17.31 12.81 -2.61
N PHE A 127 16.12 12.32 -2.24
CA PHE A 127 15.20 11.62 -3.15
C PHE A 127 14.08 12.51 -3.69
N VAL A 128 14.12 13.81 -3.39
CA VAL A 128 13.19 14.81 -3.89
C VAL A 128 13.60 15.21 -5.31
N ASP A 129 12.67 15.13 -6.28
CA ASP A 129 12.88 15.75 -7.58
C ASP A 129 12.57 17.24 -7.46
N GLY A 130 13.60 18.02 -7.14
CA GLY A 130 13.49 19.46 -6.91
C GLY A 130 12.99 20.24 -8.14
N ASN A 131 13.02 19.65 -9.34
CA ASN A 131 12.65 20.33 -10.59
C ASN A 131 11.39 19.75 -11.24
N GLY A 132 10.76 18.72 -10.64
CA GLY A 132 9.53 18.10 -11.15
C GLY A 132 9.64 17.53 -12.57
N ARG A 133 10.84 17.11 -12.99
CA ARG A 133 11.11 16.64 -14.36
C ARG A 133 10.61 15.21 -14.61
N LEU A 134 10.50 14.40 -13.56
CA LEU A 134 9.98 13.04 -13.62
C LEU A 134 8.63 12.96 -12.90
N GLY A 135 7.56 12.75 -13.67
CA GLY A 135 6.24 12.44 -13.10
C GLY A 135 6.34 11.24 -12.16
N GLY A 136 5.67 11.30 -11.00
CA GLY A 136 5.73 10.22 -10.00
C GLY A 136 6.80 10.35 -8.94
N VAL A 137 7.75 11.28 -9.09
CA VAL A 137 8.66 11.66 -8.01
C VAL A 137 8.01 12.74 -7.19
N SER A 138 8.23 12.74 -5.87
CA SER A 138 7.84 13.88 -5.03
C SER A 138 8.51 15.12 -5.60
N PHE A 139 7.74 15.94 -6.31
CA PHE A 139 8.07 17.34 -6.45
C PHE A 139 8.16 17.86 -5.04
N GLN A 140 9.22 18.64 -4.77
CA GLN A 140 9.53 19.28 -3.50
C GLN A 140 8.34 19.21 -2.56
N PRO A 141 8.33 18.32 -1.52
CA PRO A 141 7.18 18.22 -0.66
C PRO A 141 6.89 19.64 -0.28
N SER A 142 5.67 20.10 -0.50
CA SER A 142 5.26 21.46 -0.20
C SER A 142 5.29 21.71 1.33
N GLY A 143 6.11 20.98 2.09
CA GLY A 143 5.98 20.67 3.50
C GLY A 143 7.24 20.07 4.15
N PHE A 144 8.47 20.45 3.73
CA PHE A 144 9.53 20.59 4.75
C PHE A 144 9.27 21.79 5.68
N SER A 145 8.17 22.53 5.44
CA SER A 145 7.51 23.36 6.45
C SER A 145 6.49 22.51 7.21
N THR A 146 6.66 22.46 8.53
CA THR A 146 5.80 21.83 9.55
C THR A 146 4.34 22.30 9.59
N THR A 147 3.88 23.11 8.62
CA THR A 147 2.52 23.62 8.57
C THR A 147 1.56 22.62 7.92
N THR A 148 0.90 21.80 8.73
CA THR A 148 -0.38 22.23 9.32
C THR A 148 -1.61 22.44 8.43
N GLY A 149 -1.52 22.56 7.10
CA GLY A 149 -2.73 23.00 6.38
C GLY A 149 -2.69 23.07 4.86
N ARG A 150 -1.87 22.29 4.17
CA ARG A 150 -1.89 22.31 2.70
C ARG A 150 -2.89 21.28 2.15
N PRO A 151 -3.78 21.68 1.23
CA PRO A 151 -4.71 20.77 0.59
C PRO A 151 -3.96 19.77 -0.30
N MET A 152 -4.57 18.60 -0.55
CA MET A 152 -4.12 17.71 -1.61
C MET A 152 -4.10 18.47 -2.94
N ILE A 153 -3.04 18.29 -3.72
CA ILE A 153 -2.88 18.97 -5.01
C ILE A 153 -3.31 17.99 -6.10
N GLY A 154 -4.56 18.11 -6.55
CA GLY A 154 -5.16 17.19 -7.51
C GLY A 154 -5.02 15.74 -7.04
N ASP A 155 -4.49 14.88 -7.91
CA ASP A 155 -4.29 13.44 -7.64
C ASP A 155 -2.98 13.11 -6.88
N HIS A 156 -2.48 14.03 -6.06
CA HIS A 156 -1.27 13.84 -5.24
C HIS A 156 -1.56 13.88 -3.74
N MET A 157 -0.85 13.01 -3.01
CA MET A 157 -0.74 13.05 -1.55
C MET A 157 -0.10 14.37 -1.09
N GLN A 158 -0.30 14.77 0.17
CA GLN A 158 0.35 15.96 0.72
C GLN A 158 1.89 15.86 0.76
N CYS A 159 2.44 14.64 0.71
CA CYS A 159 3.88 14.42 0.52
C CYS A 159 4.37 14.59 -0.93
N GLY A 160 3.51 15.02 -1.87
CA GLY A 160 3.85 15.28 -3.28
C GLY A 160 3.90 14.03 -4.17
N CYS A 161 3.59 12.84 -3.66
CA CYS A 161 3.56 11.60 -4.45
C CYS A 161 2.18 11.40 -5.10
N PRO A 162 2.08 10.92 -6.35
CA PRO A 162 0.77 10.62 -6.94
C PRO A 162 0.07 9.51 -6.16
N ILE A 163 -1.23 9.70 -5.93
CA ILE A 163 -2.05 8.74 -5.18
C ILE A 163 -2.01 7.38 -5.87
N GLU A 164 -2.17 7.31 -7.19
CA GLU A 164 -2.22 6.04 -7.91
C GLU A 164 -0.95 5.21 -7.76
N ASP A 165 0.21 5.85 -7.86
CA ASP A 165 1.50 5.18 -7.71
C ASP A 165 1.70 4.70 -6.26
N VAL A 166 1.30 5.51 -5.27
CA VAL A 166 1.39 5.13 -3.86
C VAL A 166 0.50 3.93 -3.56
N LEU A 167 -0.73 3.95 -4.06
CA LEU A 167 -1.70 2.87 -3.86
C LEU A 167 -1.29 1.60 -4.60
N LEU A 168 -0.72 1.71 -5.80
CA LEU A 168 -0.16 0.56 -6.53
C LEU A 168 1.06 -0.03 -5.81
N GLU A 169 2.00 0.79 -5.33
CA GLU A 169 3.11 0.29 -4.50
C GLU A 169 2.56 -0.43 -3.26
N PHE A 170 1.56 0.16 -2.58
CA PHE A 170 0.98 -0.43 -1.39
C PHE A 170 0.31 -1.78 -1.70
N PHE A 171 -0.45 -1.89 -2.78
CA PHE A 171 -1.00 -3.16 -3.24
C PHE A 171 0.09 -4.21 -3.49
N LEU A 172 1.16 -3.84 -4.21
CA LEU A 172 2.26 -4.76 -4.48
C LEU A 172 2.99 -5.18 -3.20
N PHE A 173 3.22 -4.23 -2.29
CA PHE A 173 3.82 -4.47 -0.99
C PHE A 173 3.05 -5.52 -0.18
N LYS A 174 1.71 -5.41 -0.11
CA LYS A 174 0.87 -6.32 0.66
C LYS A 174 0.69 -7.68 0.01
N THR A 175 0.56 -7.73 -1.32
CA THR A 175 0.13 -8.96 -2.02
C THR A 175 1.27 -9.76 -2.64
N ARG A 176 2.42 -9.16 -2.96
CA ARG A 176 3.48 -9.86 -3.69
C ARG A 176 4.46 -10.53 -2.74
N ARG A 177 4.88 -11.73 -3.13
CA ARG A 177 5.91 -12.53 -2.47
C ARG A 177 6.81 -13.16 -3.53
N ALA A 178 8.08 -13.33 -3.22
CA ALA A 178 9.07 -13.97 -4.07
C ALA A 178 9.60 -15.25 -3.40
N ARG A 179 9.96 -16.26 -4.19
CA ARG A 179 10.62 -17.48 -3.70
C ARG A 179 12.08 -17.49 -4.11
N SER A 180 12.95 -18.01 -3.25
CA SER A 180 14.34 -18.20 -3.61
C SER A 180 14.48 -19.24 -4.72
N LYS A 181 15.34 -18.95 -5.71
CA LYS A 181 15.73 -19.93 -6.74
C LYS A 181 16.89 -20.82 -6.29
N ASN A 182 17.52 -20.51 -5.16
CA ASN A 182 18.57 -21.35 -4.59
C ASN A 182 17.92 -22.63 -4.02
N PRO A 183 18.34 -23.84 -4.45
CA PRO A 183 17.81 -25.11 -3.97
C PRO A 183 17.74 -25.24 -2.45
N THR A 184 18.74 -24.70 -1.73
CA THR A 184 18.80 -24.73 -0.26
C THR A 184 17.67 -23.95 0.41
N TYR A 185 17.12 -22.94 -0.27
CA TYR A 185 16.13 -22.02 0.28
C TYR A 185 14.82 -22.00 -0.51
N MET A 186 14.55 -23.02 -1.34
CA MET A 186 13.37 -23.06 -2.23
C MET A 186 12.03 -22.95 -1.50
N ASN A 187 11.97 -23.38 -0.24
CA ASN A 187 10.77 -23.30 0.59
C ASN A 187 10.60 -21.95 1.28
N GLN A 188 11.55 -21.03 1.13
CA GLN A 188 11.47 -19.69 1.71
C GLN A 188 10.73 -18.74 0.77
N VAL A 189 9.67 -18.14 1.32
CA VAL A 189 8.86 -17.11 0.67
C VAL A 189 9.19 -15.78 1.34
N HIS A 190 9.58 -14.79 0.55
CA HIS A 190 9.98 -13.47 1.02
C HIS A 190 8.99 -12.41 0.53
N GLY A 191 8.48 -11.60 1.46
CA GLY A 191 7.85 -10.32 1.12
C GLY A 191 8.88 -9.23 0.88
N MET A 192 8.40 -8.02 0.60
CA MET A 192 9.26 -6.84 0.50
C MET A 192 9.84 -6.41 1.86
N GLY A 193 9.26 -6.88 2.97
CA GLY A 193 9.70 -6.56 4.33
C GLY A 193 9.83 -5.05 4.55
N ASN A 194 10.95 -4.61 5.12
CA ASN A 194 11.22 -3.19 5.38
C ASN A 194 11.80 -2.43 4.18
N ILE A 195 11.89 -3.05 3.00
CA ILE A 195 12.45 -2.40 1.81
C ILE A 195 11.51 -1.28 1.38
N MET A 196 12.05 -0.07 1.31
CA MET A 196 11.33 1.12 0.88
C MET A 196 11.60 1.40 -0.59
N VAL A 197 10.54 1.51 -1.38
CA VAL A 197 10.65 1.95 -2.77
C VAL A 197 10.71 3.48 -2.78
N THR A 198 11.83 4.03 -3.25
CA THR A 198 11.99 5.48 -3.37
C THR A 198 10.97 6.03 -4.38
N PRO A 199 10.51 7.29 -4.25
CA PRO A 199 9.51 7.85 -5.17
C PRO A 199 9.93 7.72 -6.65
N ARG A 200 11.22 7.93 -6.96
CA ARG A 200 11.76 7.71 -8.30
C ARG A 200 11.63 6.27 -8.77
N MET A 201 12.04 5.30 -7.96
CA MET A 201 11.91 3.89 -8.33
C MET A 201 10.43 3.49 -8.49
N ARG A 202 9.55 4.01 -7.62
CA ARG A 202 8.11 3.79 -7.68
C ARG A 202 7.55 4.24 -9.03
N ALA A 203 7.91 5.44 -9.51
CA ALA A 203 7.46 5.95 -10.80
C ALA A 203 7.79 4.98 -11.95
N PHE A 204 9.03 4.48 -12.01
CA PHE A 204 9.43 3.49 -13.02
C PHE A 204 8.68 2.17 -12.89
N ILE A 205 8.54 1.64 -11.66
CA ILE A 205 7.82 0.39 -11.42
C ILE A 205 6.35 0.52 -11.81
N CYS A 206 5.68 1.60 -11.41
CA CYS A 206 4.26 1.81 -11.66
C CYS A 206 3.99 2.09 -13.15
N GLN A 207 4.87 2.84 -13.81
CA GLN A 207 4.77 3.09 -15.24
C GLN A 207 4.97 1.78 -16.03
N GLY A 208 6.03 1.03 -15.73
CA GLY A 208 6.27 -0.28 -16.36
C GLY A 208 5.09 -1.24 -16.14
N PHE A 209 4.52 -1.28 -14.94
CA PHE A 209 3.33 -2.09 -14.66
C PHE A 209 2.15 -1.70 -15.57
N ARG A 210 1.84 -0.40 -15.70
CA ARG A 210 0.76 0.09 -16.57
C ARG A 210 1.02 -0.19 -18.05
N ASP A 211 2.28 -0.09 -18.47
CA ASP A 211 2.68 -0.34 -19.86
C ASP A 211 2.62 -1.84 -20.20
N ASP A 212 3.05 -2.70 -19.29
CA ASP A 212 3.13 -4.16 -19.53
C ASP A 212 1.80 -4.89 -19.29
N THR A 213 0.95 -4.36 -18.41
CA THR A 213 -0.32 -5.00 -18.07
C THR A 213 -1.53 -4.31 -18.69
N GLY A 214 -1.40 -3.02 -19.00
CA GLY A 214 -2.54 -2.18 -19.34
C GLY A 214 -3.51 -1.94 -18.18
N LEU A 215 -3.22 -2.42 -16.98
CA LEU A 215 -4.05 -2.25 -15.80
C LEU A 215 -3.72 -0.93 -15.09
N ALA A 216 -4.75 -0.26 -14.60
CA ALA A 216 -4.69 0.88 -13.70
C ALA A 216 -5.03 0.43 -12.28
N ILE A 217 -4.71 1.28 -11.30
CA ILE A 217 -5.02 0.96 -9.90
C ILE A 217 -6.53 0.82 -9.66
N GLN A 218 -7.36 1.54 -10.42
CA GLN A 218 -8.81 1.44 -10.30
C GLN A 218 -9.34 0.05 -10.68
N ASP A 219 -8.65 -0.71 -11.54
CA ASP A 219 -9.06 -2.07 -11.89
C ASP A 219 -8.88 -3.06 -10.73
N ILE A 220 -7.98 -2.72 -9.81
CA ILE A 220 -7.76 -3.43 -8.56
C ILE A 220 -8.88 -3.08 -7.55
N TYR A 221 -9.33 -1.84 -7.50
CA TYR A 221 -10.33 -1.37 -6.53
C TYR A 221 -11.80 -1.50 -6.95
N ASN A 222 -12.11 -1.51 -8.25
CA ASN A 222 -13.47 -1.72 -8.78
C ASN A 222 -13.85 -3.21 -8.71
N GLN A 223 -13.69 -3.81 -7.55
CA GLN A 223 -13.90 -5.23 -7.32
C GLN A 223 -14.91 -5.41 -6.19
N GLU A 224 -16.13 -5.81 -6.56
CA GLU A 224 -17.07 -6.45 -5.64
C GLU A 224 -16.53 -7.85 -5.29
N CYS A 225 -15.46 -7.96 -4.50
CA CYS A 225 -14.74 -9.22 -4.35
C CYS A 225 -14.77 -9.79 -2.93
N SER A 226 -15.38 -10.98 -2.83
CA SER A 226 -14.82 -12.10 -2.05
C SER A 226 -13.46 -12.52 -2.62
N LYS A 227 -12.61 -13.14 -1.81
CA LYS A 227 -11.19 -13.46 -2.09
C LYS A 227 -10.94 -14.31 -3.35
N ASP A 228 -11.93 -15.06 -3.85
CA ASP A 228 -11.78 -15.99 -4.97
C ASP A 228 -11.95 -15.29 -6.33
N GLY A 229 -11.01 -15.50 -7.27
CA GLY A 229 -11.13 -15.07 -8.67
C GLY A 229 -10.54 -13.69 -9.03
N ILE A 230 -9.99 -12.94 -8.07
CA ILE A 230 -9.33 -11.63 -8.33
C ILE A 230 -8.24 -11.75 -9.41
N GLN A 231 -7.38 -12.76 -9.26
CA GLN A 231 -6.25 -12.96 -10.17
C GLN A 231 -6.70 -13.31 -11.59
N ASP A 232 -7.73 -14.15 -11.74
CA ASP A 232 -8.25 -14.55 -13.05
C ASP A 232 -8.92 -13.40 -13.77
N ARG A 233 -9.69 -12.57 -13.06
CA ARG A 233 -10.27 -11.35 -13.63
C ARG A 233 -9.21 -10.35 -14.05
N LEU A 234 -8.22 -10.07 -13.19
CA LEU A 234 -7.11 -9.18 -13.56
C LEU A 234 -6.33 -9.71 -14.77
N ASN A 235 -6.15 -11.03 -14.87
CA ASN A 235 -5.54 -11.67 -16.03
C ASN A 235 -6.39 -11.47 -17.30
N ALA A 236 -7.70 -11.64 -17.20
CA ALA A 236 -8.63 -11.43 -18.31
C ALA A 236 -8.63 -9.95 -18.77
N LEU A 237 -8.72 -9.00 -17.84
CA LEU A 237 -8.66 -7.57 -18.15
C LEU A 237 -7.33 -7.19 -18.80
N LYS A 238 -6.21 -7.72 -18.29
CA LYS A 238 -4.89 -7.57 -18.91
C LYS A 238 -4.91 -8.08 -20.36
N ALA A 239 -5.40 -9.29 -20.59
CA ALA A 239 -5.46 -9.88 -21.92
C ALA A 239 -6.30 -9.03 -22.90
N ILE A 240 -7.48 -8.56 -22.47
CA ILE A 240 -8.37 -7.71 -23.27
C ILE A 240 -7.67 -6.41 -23.67
N ARG A 241 -7.05 -5.70 -22.72
CA ARG A 241 -6.39 -4.41 -22.98
C ARG A 241 -5.14 -4.54 -23.84
N LEU A 242 -4.34 -5.57 -23.62
CA LEU A 242 -3.17 -5.83 -24.45
C LEU A 242 -3.58 -6.19 -25.88
N LEU A 243 -4.63 -7.00 -26.06
CA LEU A 243 -5.17 -7.29 -27.38
C LEU A 243 -5.68 -6.03 -28.09
N ALA A 244 -6.40 -5.15 -27.38
CA ALA A 244 -6.87 -3.88 -27.93
C ALA A 244 -5.70 -2.98 -28.40
N ARG A 245 -4.62 -2.89 -27.61
CA ARG A 245 -3.40 -2.15 -28.01
C ARG A 245 -2.74 -2.74 -29.25
N VAL A 246 -2.65 -4.07 -29.36
CA VAL A 246 -2.10 -4.73 -30.55
C VAL A 246 -2.96 -4.45 -31.78
N LYS A 247 -4.30 -4.50 -31.65
CA LYS A 247 -5.23 -4.17 -32.74
C LYS A 247 -5.07 -2.72 -33.21
N GLN A 248 -4.92 -1.77 -32.29
CA GLN A 248 -4.69 -0.36 -32.65
C GLN A 248 -3.34 -0.11 -33.34
N ARG A 249 -2.32 -0.92 -33.03
CA ARG A 249 -0.97 -0.81 -33.63
C ARG A 249 -0.84 -1.48 -34.98
N ARG A 250 -1.77 -2.37 -35.36
CA ARG A 250 -1.86 -2.84 -36.74
C ARG A 250 -2.57 -1.75 -37.52
N PRO A 251 -1.88 -0.96 -38.37
CA PRO A 251 -2.61 -0.22 -39.39
C PRO A 251 -3.37 -1.24 -40.22
N GLU A 252 -4.47 -0.84 -40.83
CA GLU A 252 -5.13 -1.63 -41.87
C GLU A 252 -4.09 -1.93 -42.97
N VAL A 253 -3.46 -3.09 -42.90
CA VAL A 253 -2.68 -3.64 -44.01
C VAL A 253 -3.74 -4.20 -44.97
N GLY A 254 -4.36 -3.31 -45.73
CA GLY A 254 -5.35 -3.61 -46.76
C GLY A 254 -5.72 -2.32 -47.49
N GLY A 255 -5.60 -2.19 -48.81
CA GLY A 255 -5.22 -3.14 -49.84
C GLY A 255 -4.14 -2.55 -50.75
N ILE A 256 -3.18 -3.38 -51.12
CA ILE A 256 -2.61 -3.26 -52.45
C ILE A 256 -3.67 -3.89 -53.33
N ASP A 257 -4.45 -3.05 -54.01
CA ASP A 257 -5.30 -3.48 -55.11
C ASP A 257 -4.36 -4.08 -56.16
N ASP A 258 -4.36 -5.40 -56.26
CA ASP A 258 -3.82 -6.10 -57.42
C ASP A 258 -4.71 -5.74 -58.61
N ALA A 259 -4.35 -4.63 -59.28
CA ALA A 259 -4.87 -4.28 -60.59
C ALA A 259 -4.42 -5.38 -61.56
N GLU A 260 -5.37 -6.22 -61.95
CA GLU A 260 -5.27 -7.15 -63.08
C GLU A 260 -4.99 -6.36 -64.36
N ASP A 261 -3.92 -6.74 -65.08
CA ASP A 261 -3.70 -6.47 -66.50
C ASP A 261 -3.66 -7.81 -67.25
#